data_AF-A0A8I2K6C4-F1
#
_entry.id   AF-A0A8I2K6C4-F1
#
_cell.length_a   1.000
_cell.length_b   1.000
_cell.length_c   1.000
_cell.angle_alpha   90.00
_cell.angle_beta   90.00
_cell.angle_gamma   90.00
#
_symmetry.space_group_name_H-M   'P 1'
#
loop_
_entity.id
_entity.type
_entity.pdbx_description
1 polymer ?
#
loop_
_entity_poly.entity_id
_entity_poly.type
_entity_poly.pdbx_seq_one_letter_code
_entity_poly.pdbx_strand_id
1 'polypeptide(L)'
;MNKKIEREAERLAQKTGIDFKKYRNPEIVKRISDLIGFHNQTTAFLLKYTGLFLIIIAVLCLWFHAREMSIFGIVLFAIVGILFSVAEGVSLGLIKLVKKGVKDGADTVILMLDFVKEAKQDIYALIKNKRDTKIFVSNVLEGISYDVFIPTVNQIIREKLKLLAKPVNFIIENTIFLLTKSLSEAADKIAIKDSKDDTEQIGSQEAEEQEKAENKYDQFIDEARGKIGPIADSVSRKVAIPARIAFNIALFTGVPILLIIYLIFG
;
A
#
# COMPACT_ATOMS: atom_id res chain seq x y z
N MET A 1 -12.54 -9.02 -10.95
CA MET A 1 -12.26 -7.57 -10.80
C MET A 1 -13.48 -6.92 -10.19
N ASN A 2 -13.34 -5.83 -9.43
CA ASN A 2 -14.51 -5.13 -8.91
C ASN A 2 -15.19 -4.39 -10.06
N LYS A 3 -16.43 -4.78 -10.43
CA LYS A 3 -17.20 -4.17 -11.54
C LYS A 3 -17.32 -2.65 -11.42
N LYS A 4 -17.19 -2.10 -10.20
CA LYS A 4 -17.17 -0.65 -9.96
C LYS A 4 -15.94 0.02 -10.57
N ILE A 5 -14.76 -0.59 -10.49
CA ILE A 5 -13.50 -0.01 -10.97
C ILE A 5 -13.48 0.02 -12.50
N GLU A 6 -13.92 -1.06 -13.15
CA GLU A 6 -14.05 -1.13 -14.62
C GLU A 6 -14.97 -0.02 -15.16
N ARG A 7 -16.13 0.19 -14.52
CA ARG A 7 -17.07 1.23 -14.93
C ARG A 7 -16.52 2.64 -14.78
N GLU A 8 -15.77 2.91 -13.71
CA GLU A 8 -15.13 4.21 -13.52
C GLU A 8 -14.02 4.44 -14.56
N ALA A 9 -13.21 3.43 -14.85
CA ALA A 9 -12.19 3.51 -15.89
C ALA A 9 -12.80 3.80 -17.28
N GLU A 10 -13.86 3.07 -17.66
CA GLU A 10 -14.57 3.31 -18.93
C GLU A 10 -15.17 4.72 -19.00
N ARG A 11 -15.80 5.19 -17.91
CA ARG A 11 -16.34 6.54 -17.82
C ARG A 11 -15.25 7.61 -18.00
N LEU A 12 -14.08 7.41 -17.39
CA LEU A 12 -12.94 8.33 -17.50
C LEU A 12 -12.31 8.32 -18.89
N ALA A 13 -12.20 7.15 -19.53
CA ALA A 13 -11.72 7.03 -20.90
C ALA A 13 -12.64 7.77 -21.88
N GLN A 14 -13.97 7.61 -21.73
CA GLN A 14 -14.95 8.35 -22.52
C GLN A 14 -14.89 9.87 -22.29
N LYS A 15 -14.72 10.30 -21.03
CA LYS A 15 -14.66 11.72 -20.65
C LYS A 15 -13.39 12.42 -21.14
N THR A 16 -12.25 11.73 -21.07
CA THR A 16 -10.94 12.32 -21.41
C THR A 16 -10.52 12.07 -22.86
N GLY A 17 -11.09 11.03 -23.50
CA GLY A 17 -10.64 10.55 -24.82
C GLY A 17 -9.28 9.86 -24.79
N ILE A 18 -8.73 9.56 -23.61
CA ILE A 18 -7.44 8.89 -23.44
C ILE A 18 -7.67 7.38 -23.37
N ASP A 19 -6.92 6.63 -24.18
CA ASP A 19 -6.83 5.18 -24.04
C ASP A 19 -5.82 4.82 -22.95
N PHE A 20 -6.32 4.62 -21.73
CA PHE A 20 -5.48 4.26 -20.58
C PHE A 20 -4.82 2.88 -20.73
N LYS A 21 -5.36 2.00 -21.58
CA LYS A 21 -4.80 0.65 -21.79
C LYS A 21 -3.44 0.69 -22.47
N LYS A 22 -3.15 1.73 -23.26
CA LYS A 22 -1.83 1.97 -23.87
C LYS A 22 -0.71 2.04 -22.81
N TYR A 23 -1.03 2.52 -21.62
CA TYR A 23 -0.10 2.63 -20.50
C TYR A 23 0.07 1.30 -19.74
N ARG A 24 -0.58 0.21 -20.16
CA ARG A 24 -0.38 -1.11 -19.55
C ARG A 24 0.77 -1.86 -20.21
N ASN A 25 1.95 -1.25 -20.21
CA ASN A 25 3.12 -1.87 -20.82
C ASN A 25 3.69 -3.00 -19.92
N PRO A 26 4.37 -4.02 -20.49
CA PRO A 26 4.98 -5.10 -19.71
C PRO A 26 6.06 -4.61 -18.73
N GLU A 27 6.68 -3.47 -19.02
CA GLU A 27 7.71 -2.88 -18.17
C GLU A 27 7.13 -2.39 -16.83
N ILE A 28 5.91 -1.83 -16.84
CA ILE A 28 5.16 -1.41 -15.66
C ILE A 28 4.76 -2.62 -14.86
N VAL A 29 4.28 -3.68 -15.52
CA VAL A 29 3.97 -4.95 -14.86
C VAL A 29 5.23 -5.49 -14.17
N LYS A 30 6.39 -5.42 -14.84
CA LYS A 30 7.67 -5.84 -14.27
C LYS A 30 8.09 -4.95 -13.08
N ARG A 31 8.08 -3.62 -13.23
CA ARG A 31 8.42 -2.66 -12.16
C ARG A 31 7.52 -2.83 -10.94
N ILE A 32 6.20 -2.96 -11.14
CA ILE A 32 5.24 -3.25 -10.07
C ILE A 32 5.51 -4.64 -9.47
N SER A 33 5.83 -5.64 -10.28
CA SER A 33 6.17 -6.98 -9.77
C SER A 33 7.44 -6.98 -8.92
N ASP A 34 8.45 -6.21 -9.31
CA ASP A 34 9.71 -6.06 -8.59
C ASP A 34 9.50 -5.30 -7.27
N LEU A 35 8.64 -4.27 -7.27
CA LEU A 35 8.19 -3.57 -6.05
C LEU A 35 7.42 -4.50 -5.12
N ILE A 36 6.54 -5.36 -5.66
CA ILE A 36 5.82 -6.40 -4.92
C ILE A 36 6.73 -7.64 -4.74
N GLY A 37 7.92 -7.41 -4.18
CA GLY A 37 8.85 -8.45 -3.68
C GLY A 37 8.39 -9.08 -2.36
N PHE A 38 7.08 -9.11 -2.12
CA PHE A 38 6.46 -9.44 -0.84
C PHE A 38 6.65 -10.91 -0.48
N HIS A 39 6.55 -11.83 -1.45
CA HIS A 39 6.49 -13.27 -1.19
C HIS A 39 7.73 -13.81 -0.44
N ASN A 40 8.94 -13.59 -0.96
CA ASN A 40 10.17 -14.12 -0.35
C ASN A 40 10.42 -13.51 1.04
N GLN A 41 10.11 -12.22 1.20
CA GLN A 41 10.35 -11.53 2.46
C GLN A 41 9.31 -11.88 3.52
N THR A 42 8.04 -12.09 3.14
CA THR A 42 6.96 -12.47 4.07
C THR A 42 7.30 -13.76 4.79
N THR A 43 7.63 -14.79 4.02
CA THR A 43 7.94 -16.12 4.55
C THR A 43 9.21 -16.07 5.40
N ALA A 44 10.24 -15.35 4.93
CA ALA A 44 11.47 -15.16 5.69
C ALA A 44 11.23 -14.42 7.02
N PHE A 45 10.41 -13.36 7.04
CA PHE A 45 10.09 -12.65 8.27
C PHE A 45 9.28 -13.50 9.24
N LEU A 46 8.25 -14.20 8.76
CA LEU A 46 7.40 -15.05 9.59
C LEU A 46 8.24 -16.17 10.24
N LEU A 47 9.06 -16.86 9.44
CA LEU A 47 9.94 -17.92 9.92
C LEU A 47 11.01 -17.38 10.88
N LYS A 48 11.61 -16.23 10.58
CA LYS A 48 12.66 -15.62 11.43
C LYS A 48 12.14 -15.27 12.81
N TYR A 49 10.99 -14.59 12.90
CA TYR A 49 10.45 -14.15 14.19
C TYR A 49 9.84 -15.32 14.96
N THR A 50 9.03 -16.17 14.33
CA THR A 50 8.49 -17.36 15.00
C THR A 50 9.62 -18.30 15.44
N GLY A 51 10.64 -18.52 14.60
CA GLY A 51 11.81 -19.32 14.94
C GLY A 51 12.59 -18.76 16.13
N LEU A 52 12.77 -17.44 16.20
CA LEU A 52 13.41 -16.78 17.34
C LEU A 52 12.67 -17.06 18.66
N PHE A 53 11.35 -16.91 18.68
CA PHE A 53 10.55 -17.20 19.88
C PHE A 53 10.60 -18.68 20.27
N LEU A 54 10.55 -19.59 19.31
CA LEU A 54 10.69 -21.03 19.56
C LEU A 54 12.05 -21.37 20.19
N ILE A 55 13.14 -20.73 19.73
CA ILE A 55 14.47 -20.90 20.34
C ILE A 55 14.47 -20.41 21.80
N ILE A 56 13.84 -19.26 22.07
CA ILE A 56 13.72 -18.73 23.44
C ILE A 56 12.97 -19.72 24.34
N ILE A 57 11.84 -20.27 23.89
CA ILE A 57 11.08 -21.28 24.64
C ILE A 57 11.93 -22.54 24.88
N ALA A 58 12.66 -23.02 23.87
CA ALA A 58 13.51 -24.19 24.01
C ALA A 58 14.62 -23.98 25.07
N VAL A 59 15.26 -22.81 25.06
CA VAL A 59 16.27 -22.45 26.07
C VAL A 59 15.66 -22.37 27.46
N LEU A 60 14.47 -21.80 27.60
CA LEU A 60 13.76 -21.74 28.89
C LEU A 60 13.41 -23.14 29.40
N CYS A 61 12.95 -24.05 28.54
CA CYS A 61 12.68 -25.43 28.93
C CYS A 61 13.94 -26.15 29.44
N LEU A 62 15.09 -25.95 28.79
CA LEU A 62 16.37 -26.51 29.24
C LEU A 62 16.79 -25.91 30.59
N TRP A 63 16.58 -24.61 30.78
CA TRP A 63 16.88 -23.92 32.04
C TRP A 63 16.00 -24.42 33.19
N PHE A 64 14.69 -24.61 32.96
CA PHE A 64 13.79 -25.17 33.97
C PHE A 64 14.09 -26.63 34.30
N HIS A 65 14.52 -27.42 33.30
CA HIS A 65 14.99 -28.78 33.56
C HIS A 65 16.18 -28.82 34.52
N ALA A 66 17.13 -27.88 34.36
CA ALA A 66 18.27 -27.74 35.27
C ALA A 66 17.88 -27.25 36.69
N ARG A 67 16.66 -26.74 36.87
CA ARG A 67 16.11 -26.27 38.16
C ARG A 67 15.20 -27.29 38.83
N GLU A 68 15.20 -28.53 38.35
CA GLU A 68 14.39 -29.63 38.89
C GLU A 68 12.86 -29.41 38.80
N MET A 69 12.41 -28.54 37.88
CA MET A 69 10.98 -28.40 37.59
C MET A 69 10.39 -29.73 37.14
N SER A 70 9.16 -30.04 37.57
CA SER A 70 8.49 -31.28 37.19
C SER A 70 8.39 -31.43 35.66
N ILE A 71 8.60 -32.65 35.14
CA ILE A 71 8.52 -32.94 33.70
C ILE A 71 7.16 -32.52 33.13
N PHE A 72 6.09 -32.76 33.88
CA PHE A 72 4.74 -32.33 33.50
C PHE A 72 4.64 -30.80 33.36
N GLY A 73 5.21 -30.05 34.31
CA GLY A 73 5.30 -28.59 34.23
C GLY A 73 6.06 -28.10 33.00
N ILE A 74 7.19 -28.73 32.67
CA ILE A 74 7.99 -28.39 31.48
C ILE A 74 7.19 -28.64 30.20
N VAL A 75 6.50 -29.77 30.09
CA VAL A 75 5.67 -30.09 28.91
C VAL A 75 4.53 -29.09 28.76
N LEU A 76 3.83 -28.76 29.85
CA LEU A 76 2.75 -27.78 29.83
C LEU A 76 3.28 -26.38 29.46
N PHE A 77 4.40 -25.96 30.04
CA PHE A 77 5.08 -24.72 29.71
C PHE A 77 5.46 -24.67 28.22
N ALA A 78 6.02 -25.75 27.68
CA ALA A 78 6.41 -25.82 26.27
C ALA A 78 5.22 -25.69 25.33
N ILE A 79 4.12 -26.40 25.58
CA ILE A 79 2.91 -26.34 24.74
C ILE A 79 2.34 -24.91 24.73
N VAL A 80 2.16 -24.31 25.91
CA VAL A 80 1.64 -22.95 26.04
C VAL A 80 2.60 -21.93 25.43
N GLY A 81 3.90 -22.08 25.69
CA GLY A 81 4.95 -21.23 25.16
C GLY A 81 5.03 -21.26 23.63
N ILE A 82 4.89 -22.44 23.01
CA ILE A 82 4.84 -22.58 21.56
C ILE A 82 3.61 -21.86 20.98
N LEU A 83 2.43 -22.01 21.60
CA LEU A 83 1.21 -21.33 21.15
C LEU A 83 1.38 -19.80 21.17
N PHE A 84 1.91 -19.24 22.26
CA PHE A 84 2.18 -17.81 22.35
C PHE A 84 3.28 -17.35 21.40
N SER A 85 4.36 -18.13 21.26
CA SER A 85 5.46 -17.85 20.31
C SER A 85 4.98 -17.76 18.86
N VAL A 86 4.09 -18.66 18.45
CA VAL A 86 3.47 -18.64 17.13
C VAL A 86 2.57 -17.41 16.99
N ALA A 87 1.73 -17.11 17.98
CA ALA A 87 0.85 -15.94 17.95
C ALA A 87 1.64 -14.61 17.85
N GLU A 88 2.70 -14.46 18.63
CA GLU A 88 3.58 -13.29 18.63
C GLU A 88 4.39 -13.19 17.33
N GLY A 89 5.01 -14.28 16.89
CA GLY A 89 5.78 -14.34 15.66
C GLY A 89 4.95 -14.00 14.43
N VAL A 90 3.74 -14.55 14.33
CA VAL A 90 2.78 -14.23 13.27
C VAL A 90 2.36 -12.76 13.35
N SER A 91 2.01 -12.25 14.52
CA SER A 91 1.56 -10.86 14.69
C SER A 91 2.66 -9.85 14.32
N LEU A 92 3.90 -10.06 14.78
CA LEU A 92 5.05 -9.24 14.39
C LEU A 92 5.37 -9.35 12.89
N GLY A 93 5.32 -10.56 12.35
CA GLY A 93 5.43 -10.81 10.92
C GLY A 93 4.43 -9.97 10.14
N LEU A 94 3.15 -10.01 10.52
CA LEU A 94 2.08 -9.22 9.91
C LEU A 94 2.31 -7.69 10.05
N ILE A 95 2.78 -7.20 11.20
CA ILE A 95 3.07 -5.76 11.37
C ILE A 95 4.16 -5.31 10.40
N LYS A 96 5.26 -6.06 10.31
CA LYS A 96 6.36 -5.78 9.39
C LYS A 96 5.90 -5.88 7.94
N LEU A 97 5.05 -6.85 7.67
CA LEU A 97 4.48 -7.11 6.37
C LEU A 97 3.61 -5.94 5.88
N VAL A 98 2.70 -5.45 6.73
CA VAL A 98 1.86 -4.28 6.44
C VAL A 98 2.73 -3.04 6.20
N LYS A 99 3.74 -2.80 7.04
CA LYS A 99 4.68 -1.69 6.86
C LYS A 99 5.35 -1.75 5.49
N LYS A 100 5.85 -2.92 5.11
CA LYS A 100 6.49 -3.11 3.81
C LYS A 100 5.50 -2.95 2.65
N GLY A 101 4.35 -3.60 2.70
CA GLY A 101 3.35 -3.52 1.64
C GLY A 101 2.83 -2.11 1.40
N VAL A 102 2.66 -1.31 2.47
CA VAL A 102 2.26 0.10 2.34
C VAL A 102 3.38 0.94 1.75
N LYS A 103 4.65 0.69 2.12
CA LYS A 103 5.81 1.36 1.50
C LYS A 103 5.93 1.01 0.01
N ASP A 104 5.88 -0.28 -0.33
CA ASP A 104 5.94 -0.76 -1.72
C ASP A 104 4.76 -0.17 -2.54
N GLY A 105 3.58 -0.03 -1.93
CA GLY A 105 2.42 0.64 -2.52
C GLY A 105 2.62 2.16 -2.71
N ALA A 106 3.29 2.83 -1.77
CA ALA A 106 3.66 4.23 -1.89
C ALA A 106 4.64 4.47 -3.04
N ASP A 107 5.67 3.64 -3.15
CA ASP A 107 6.63 3.65 -4.27
C ASP A 107 5.92 3.40 -5.61
N THR A 108 4.90 2.53 -5.60
CA THR A 108 4.03 2.28 -6.76
C THR A 108 3.23 3.52 -7.16
N VAL A 109 2.70 4.29 -6.20
CA VAL A 109 2.01 5.55 -6.48
C VAL A 109 2.98 6.64 -6.95
N ILE A 110 4.22 6.66 -6.46
CA ILE A 110 5.26 7.57 -7.00
C ILE A 110 5.53 7.27 -8.46
N LEU A 111 5.70 5.98 -8.81
CA LEU A 111 5.84 5.55 -10.19
C LEU A 111 4.62 5.94 -11.04
N MET A 112 3.42 5.90 -10.45
CA MET A 112 2.20 6.34 -11.10
C MET A 112 2.21 7.85 -11.42
N LEU A 113 2.72 8.69 -10.51
CA LEU A 113 2.89 10.12 -10.77
C LEU A 113 3.87 10.38 -11.92
N ASP A 114 4.92 9.56 -12.04
CA ASP A 114 5.84 9.64 -13.17
C ASP A 114 5.11 9.35 -14.50
N PHE A 115 4.16 8.40 -14.52
CA PHE A 115 3.31 8.18 -15.70
C PHE A 115 2.32 9.30 -15.98
N VAL A 116 1.77 9.95 -14.94
CA VAL A 116 0.96 11.16 -15.14
C VAL A 116 1.81 12.26 -15.79
N LYS A 117 3.09 12.38 -15.42
CA LYS A 117 4.03 13.32 -16.03
C LYS A 117 4.32 12.97 -17.49
N GLU A 118 4.45 11.69 -17.85
CA GLU A 118 4.58 11.26 -19.24
C GLU A 118 3.28 11.50 -20.04
N ALA A 119 2.13 11.19 -19.45
CA ALA A 119 0.81 11.39 -20.06
C ALA A 119 0.47 12.88 -20.28
N LYS A 120 1.13 13.80 -19.56
CA LYS A 120 1.04 15.26 -19.77
C LYS A 120 1.24 15.62 -21.25
N GLN A 121 2.23 15.03 -21.92
CA GLN A 121 2.51 15.31 -23.33
C GLN A 121 1.37 14.84 -24.26
N ASP A 122 0.80 13.66 -23.98
CA ASP A 122 -0.35 13.12 -24.70
C ASP A 122 -1.61 13.98 -24.48
N ILE A 123 -1.81 14.51 -23.27
CA ILE A 123 -2.91 15.45 -22.94
C ILE A 123 -2.77 16.74 -23.75
N TYR A 124 -1.57 17.33 -23.83
CA TYR A 124 -1.35 18.55 -24.63
C TYR A 124 -1.60 18.32 -26.12
N ALA A 125 -1.18 17.17 -26.66
CA ALA A 125 -1.47 16.81 -28.04
C ALA A 125 -2.99 16.68 -28.30
N LEU A 126 -3.75 16.19 -27.33
CA LEU A 126 -5.22 16.09 -27.42
C LEU A 126 -5.91 17.45 -27.30
N ILE A 127 -5.48 18.31 -26.37
CA ILE A 127 -6.01 19.68 -26.20
C ILE A 127 -5.79 20.50 -27.47
N LYS A 128 -4.60 20.39 -28.08
CA LYS A 128 -4.29 21.09 -29.35
C LYS A 128 -5.21 20.68 -30.50
N ASN A 129 -5.67 19.42 -30.51
CA ASN A 129 -6.50 18.86 -31.59
C ASN A 129 -8.01 18.90 -31.31
N LYS A 130 -8.46 19.02 -30.05
CA LYS A 130 -9.89 19.08 -29.66
C LYS A 130 -10.15 20.31 -28.80
N ARG A 131 -10.80 21.32 -29.40
CA ARG A 131 -11.05 22.64 -28.77
C ARG A 131 -11.91 22.65 -27.50
N ASP A 132 -12.67 21.60 -27.19
CA ASP A 132 -13.75 21.69 -26.17
C ASP A 132 -13.66 20.73 -24.97
N THR A 133 -12.64 19.88 -24.86
CA THR A 133 -12.59 18.91 -23.74
C THR A 133 -11.68 19.40 -22.61
N LYS A 134 -12.27 19.83 -21.49
CA LYS A 134 -11.51 20.13 -20.26
C LYS A 134 -10.97 18.84 -19.65
N ILE A 135 -9.68 18.56 -19.90
CA ILE A 135 -8.98 17.42 -19.31
C ILE A 135 -8.31 17.87 -18.00
N PHE A 136 -8.84 17.39 -16.87
CA PHE A 136 -8.24 17.63 -15.56
C PHE A 136 -7.23 16.52 -15.19
N VAL A 137 -6.15 16.92 -14.50
CA VAL A 137 -5.09 16.03 -13.97
C VAL A 137 -5.70 14.88 -13.16
N SER A 138 -6.70 15.20 -12.34
CA SER A 138 -7.45 14.28 -11.49
C SER A 138 -8.07 13.12 -12.29
N ASN A 139 -8.69 13.41 -13.43
CA ASN A 139 -9.31 12.36 -14.26
C ASN A 139 -8.24 11.42 -14.86
N VAL A 140 -7.06 11.94 -15.21
CA VAL A 140 -5.96 11.13 -15.76
C VAL A 140 -5.33 10.27 -14.69
N LEU A 141 -5.09 10.83 -13.51
CA LEU A 141 -4.64 10.11 -12.33
C LEU A 141 -5.62 8.98 -11.97
N GLU A 142 -6.92 9.26 -11.90
CA GLU A 142 -7.93 8.22 -11.63
C GLU A 142 -7.95 7.14 -12.72
N GLY A 143 -7.89 7.54 -13.99
CA GLY A 143 -7.89 6.60 -15.12
C GLY A 143 -6.70 5.64 -15.09
N ILE A 144 -5.48 6.16 -14.91
CA ILE A 144 -4.26 5.35 -14.80
C ILE A 144 -4.34 4.44 -13.56
N SER A 145 -4.87 4.92 -12.43
CA SER A 145 -5.00 4.12 -11.21
C SER A 145 -5.91 2.92 -11.44
N TYR A 146 -7.10 3.17 -12.00
CA TYR A 146 -8.18 2.19 -12.08
C TYR A 146 -7.99 1.20 -13.24
N ASP A 147 -7.46 1.64 -14.37
CA ASP A 147 -7.34 0.80 -15.58
C ASP A 147 -5.97 0.12 -15.68
N VAL A 148 -4.91 0.71 -15.11
CA VAL A 148 -3.54 0.19 -15.22
C VAL A 148 -3.07 -0.40 -13.90
N PHE A 149 -3.01 0.41 -12.84
CA PHE A 149 -2.31 0.03 -11.62
C PHE A 149 -3.07 -1.02 -10.80
N ILE A 150 -4.32 -0.76 -10.42
CA ILE A 150 -5.10 -1.71 -9.61
C ILE A 150 -5.20 -3.09 -10.28
N PRO A 151 -5.55 -3.20 -11.58
CA PRO A 151 -5.64 -4.50 -12.24
C PRO A 151 -4.30 -5.24 -12.28
N THR A 152 -3.20 -4.52 -12.53
CA THR A 152 -1.85 -5.08 -12.60
C THR A 152 -1.38 -5.59 -11.24
N VAL A 153 -1.55 -4.77 -10.19
CA VAL A 153 -1.22 -5.13 -8.81
C VAL A 153 -2.02 -6.36 -8.37
N ASN A 154 -3.32 -6.38 -8.64
CA ASN A 154 -4.18 -7.52 -8.34
C ASN A 154 -3.76 -8.81 -9.03
N GLN A 155 -3.35 -8.72 -10.29
CA GLN A 155 -2.86 -9.86 -11.06
C GLN A 155 -1.59 -10.42 -10.40
N ILE A 156 -0.61 -9.56 -10.12
CA ILE A 156 0.67 -9.94 -9.49
C ILE A 156 0.44 -10.59 -8.12
N ILE A 157 -0.45 -10.03 -7.30
CA ILE A 157 -0.76 -10.58 -5.98
C ILE A 157 -1.43 -11.96 -6.09
N ARG A 158 -2.35 -12.15 -7.05
CA ARG A 158 -2.99 -13.46 -7.29
C ARG A 158 -1.97 -14.51 -7.68
N GLU A 159 -1.04 -14.16 -8.57
CA GLU A 159 0.03 -15.04 -9.02
C GLU A 159 0.98 -15.41 -7.86
N LYS A 160 1.38 -14.42 -7.03
CA LYS A 160 2.37 -14.64 -5.95
C LYS A 160 1.81 -15.22 -4.66
N LEU A 161 0.57 -14.89 -4.26
CA LEU A 161 0.06 -15.20 -2.91
C LEU A 161 -1.03 -16.26 -2.85
N LYS A 162 -1.53 -16.75 -4.00
CA LYS A 162 -2.54 -17.80 -4.11
C LYS A 162 -3.69 -17.62 -3.10
N LEU A 163 -3.70 -18.36 -2.00
CA LEU A 163 -4.74 -18.33 -0.96
C LEU A 163 -4.81 -17.00 -0.21
N LEU A 164 -3.68 -16.33 0.01
CA LEU A 164 -3.60 -15.04 0.70
C LEU A 164 -3.88 -13.85 -0.24
N ALA A 165 -4.11 -14.10 -1.53
CA ALA A 165 -4.34 -13.04 -2.50
C ALA A 165 -5.59 -12.20 -2.18
N LYS A 166 -6.67 -12.82 -1.68
CA LYS A 166 -7.92 -12.12 -1.37
C LYS A 166 -7.76 -11.03 -0.29
N PRO A 167 -7.30 -11.32 0.93
CA PRO A 167 -7.15 -10.30 1.97
C PRO A 167 -6.11 -9.25 1.59
N VAL A 168 -5.03 -9.64 0.91
CA VAL A 168 -3.98 -8.71 0.48
C VAL A 168 -4.48 -7.78 -0.63
N ASN A 169 -5.19 -8.30 -1.63
CA ASN A 169 -5.84 -7.49 -2.66
C ASN A 169 -6.81 -6.48 -2.04
N PHE A 170 -7.63 -6.91 -1.08
CA PHE A 170 -8.56 -6.00 -0.40
C PHE A 170 -7.83 -4.81 0.25
N ILE A 171 -6.71 -5.07 0.95
CA ILE A 171 -5.91 -4.01 1.58
C ILE A 171 -5.29 -3.09 0.53
N ILE A 172 -4.70 -3.65 -0.52
CA ILE A 172 -3.96 -2.88 -1.52
C ILE A 172 -4.90 -2.10 -2.44
N GLU A 173 -5.99 -2.71 -2.93
CA GLU A 173 -7.05 -2.03 -3.69
C GLU A 173 -7.58 -0.82 -2.90
N ASN A 174 -7.92 -1.04 -1.62
CA ASN A 174 -8.46 0.03 -0.80
C ASN A 174 -7.40 1.12 -0.51
N THR A 175 -6.12 0.74 -0.37
CA THR A 175 -5.02 1.70 -0.16
C THR A 175 -4.79 2.54 -1.41
N ILE A 176 -4.64 1.92 -2.58
CA ILE A 176 -4.47 2.63 -3.86
C ILE A 176 -5.68 3.52 -4.11
N PHE A 177 -6.91 2.99 -3.94
CA PHE A 177 -8.13 3.77 -4.11
C PHE A 177 -8.17 5.02 -3.22
N LEU A 178 -7.87 4.89 -1.92
CA LEU A 178 -7.86 6.02 -1.00
C LEU A 178 -6.75 7.03 -1.32
N LEU A 179 -5.56 6.55 -1.71
CA LEU A 179 -4.46 7.40 -2.14
C LEU A 179 -4.81 8.17 -3.40
N THR A 180 -5.28 7.49 -4.45
CA THR A 180 -5.73 8.10 -5.71
C THR A 180 -6.81 9.14 -5.45
N LYS A 181 -7.83 8.83 -4.64
CA LYS A 181 -8.90 9.77 -4.33
C LYS A 181 -8.38 11.00 -3.58
N SER A 182 -7.51 10.82 -2.58
CA SER A 182 -6.92 11.93 -1.84
C SER A 182 -6.05 12.84 -2.73
N LEU A 183 -5.33 12.25 -3.69
CA LEU A 183 -4.53 12.99 -4.66
C LEU A 183 -5.40 13.70 -5.70
N SER A 184 -6.47 13.05 -6.17
CA SER A 184 -7.46 13.61 -7.09
C SER A 184 -8.16 14.84 -6.48
N GLU A 185 -8.62 14.73 -5.23
CA GLU A 185 -9.20 15.86 -4.49
C GLU A 185 -8.20 17.01 -4.28
N ALA A 186 -6.91 16.70 -4.11
CA ALA A 186 -5.88 17.72 -4.01
C ALA A 186 -5.63 18.42 -5.36
N ALA A 187 -5.64 17.67 -6.48
CA ALA A 187 -5.53 18.20 -7.82
C ALA A 187 -6.70 19.14 -8.18
N ASP A 188 -7.93 18.71 -7.87
CA ASP A 188 -9.13 19.51 -8.17
C ASP A 188 -9.16 20.84 -7.40
N LYS A 189 -8.67 20.86 -6.16
CA LYS A 189 -8.58 22.09 -5.36
C LYS A 189 -7.63 23.11 -5.96
N ILE A 190 -6.53 22.66 -6.57
CA ILE A 190 -5.58 23.54 -7.26
C ILE A 190 -6.25 24.11 -8.53
N ALA A 191 -6.91 23.26 -9.31
CA ALA A 191 -7.57 23.67 -10.55
C ALA A 191 -8.74 24.68 -10.33
N ILE A 192 -9.53 24.53 -9.26
CA ILE A 192 -10.67 25.41 -8.97
C ILE A 192 -10.23 26.81 -8.50
N LYS A 193 -9.10 26.89 -7.77
CA LYS A 193 -8.60 28.16 -7.23
C LYS A 193 -8.22 29.14 -8.35
N ASP A 194 -7.73 28.61 -9.48
CA ASP A 194 -7.27 29.40 -10.62
C ASP A 194 -8.40 29.87 -11.55
N SER A 195 -9.45 29.06 -11.74
CA SER A 195 -10.59 29.46 -12.60
C SER A 195 -11.35 30.71 -12.10
N LYS A 196 -11.08 31.15 -10.86
CA LYS A 196 -11.64 32.36 -10.26
C LYS A 196 -10.74 33.59 -10.42
N ASP A 197 -9.45 33.42 -10.74
CA ASP A 197 -8.49 34.52 -10.90
C ASP A 197 -8.35 34.98 -12.37
N ASP A 198 -8.56 34.09 -13.35
CA ASP A 198 -8.24 34.35 -14.77
C ASP A 198 -9.43 34.84 -15.63
N THR A 199 -10.42 35.56 -15.07
CA THR A 199 -11.57 36.05 -15.88
C THR A 199 -11.29 37.33 -16.70
N GLU A 200 -10.07 37.88 -16.68
CA GLU A 200 -9.75 39.09 -17.44
C GLU A 200 -8.46 38.93 -18.26
N GLN A 201 -8.60 39.07 -19.59
CA GLN A 201 -7.58 39.33 -20.64
C GLN A 201 -7.26 38.18 -21.61
N ILE A 202 -8.19 37.92 -22.54
CA ILE A 202 -7.94 37.07 -23.73
C ILE A 202 -7.34 37.94 -24.84
N GLY A 203 -6.11 37.67 -25.26
CA GLY A 203 -5.57 38.33 -26.45
C GLY A 203 -4.10 38.19 -26.81
N SER A 204 -3.30 37.40 -26.08
CA SER A 204 -1.91 37.06 -26.47
C SER A 204 -1.26 35.98 -25.58
N GLN A 205 -2.07 35.31 -24.75
CA GLN A 205 -1.61 34.55 -23.59
C GLN A 205 -1.51 33.03 -23.80
N GLU A 206 -1.81 32.45 -24.96
CA GLU A 206 -1.87 30.98 -25.10
C GLU A 206 -0.54 30.26 -24.76
N ALA A 207 0.61 30.84 -25.13
CA ALA A 207 1.92 30.27 -24.79
C ALA A 207 2.26 30.45 -23.29
N GLU A 208 1.88 31.59 -22.72
CA GLU A 208 2.14 31.93 -21.32
C GLU A 208 1.20 31.16 -20.36
N GLU A 209 -0.05 30.92 -20.78
CA GLU A 209 -1.01 30.04 -20.12
C GLU A 209 -0.57 28.58 -20.19
N GLN A 210 -0.02 28.13 -21.33
CA GLN A 210 0.55 26.79 -21.45
C GLN A 210 1.73 26.60 -20.49
N GLU A 211 2.69 27.53 -20.45
CA GLU A 211 3.84 27.46 -19.54
C GLU A 211 3.41 27.52 -18.07
N LYS A 212 2.44 28.37 -17.72
CA LYS A 212 1.85 28.40 -16.37
C LYS A 212 1.16 27.09 -16.02
N ALA A 213 0.39 26.49 -16.94
CA ALA A 213 -0.26 25.20 -16.72
C ALA A 213 0.77 24.07 -16.58
N GLU A 214 1.88 24.12 -17.34
CA GLU A 214 2.97 23.15 -17.25
C GLU A 214 3.65 23.19 -15.87
N ASN A 215 4.03 24.39 -15.43
CA ASN A 215 4.68 24.61 -14.13
C ASN A 215 3.77 24.18 -12.97
N LYS A 216 2.45 24.42 -13.07
CA LYS A 216 1.47 23.99 -12.07
C LYS A 216 1.33 22.47 -12.00
N TYR A 217 1.35 21.79 -13.15
CA TYR A 217 1.34 20.33 -13.21
C TYR A 217 2.56 19.74 -12.50
N ASP A 218 3.75 20.27 -12.80
CA ASP A 218 4.99 19.81 -12.18
C ASP A 218 5.00 20.10 -10.67
N GLN A 219 4.56 21.29 -10.24
CA GLN A 219 4.40 21.62 -8.83
C GLN A 219 3.43 20.67 -8.11
N PHE A 220 2.29 20.33 -8.71
CA PHE A 220 1.36 19.38 -8.13
C PHE A 220 1.99 17.99 -7.96
N ILE A 221 2.70 17.50 -8.98
CA ILE A 221 3.37 16.20 -8.93
C ILE A 221 4.43 16.18 -7.83
N ASP A 222 5.23 17.24 -7.70
CA ASP A 222 6.26 17.35 -6.66
C ASP A 222 5.64 17.45 -5.26
N GLU A 223 4.57 18.22 -5.09
CA GLU A 223 3.82 18.28 -3.82
C GLU A 223 3.18 16.94 -3.46
N ALA A 224 2.59 16.25 -4.44
CA ALA A 224 2.00 14.94 -4.27
C ALA A 224 3.06 13.92 -3.83
N ARG A 225 4.22 13.92 -4.50
CA ARG A 225 5.38 13.07 -4.18
C ARG A 225 5.84 13.30 -2.74
N GLY A 226 5.92 14.55 -2.28
CA GLY A 226 6.26 14.89 -0.89
C GLY A 226 5.23 14.40 0.14
N LYS A 227 3.95 14.36 -0.22
CA LYS A 227 2.84 13.96 0.68
C LYS A 227 2.64 12.43 0.76
N ILE A 228 3.07 11.66 -0.24
CA ILE A 228 2.87 10.20 -0.29
C ILE A 228 3.51 9.49 0.92
N GLY A 229 4.75 9.83 1.29
CA GLY A 229 5.45 9.20 2.42
C GLY A 229 4.70 9.32 3.76
N PRO A 230 4.36 10.54 4.22
CA PRO A 230 3.57 10.73 5.44
C PRO A 230 2.20 10.04 5.43
N ILE A 231 1.52 10.02 4.28
CA ILE A 231 0.23 9.32 4.14
C ILE A 231 0.44 7.82 4.26
N ALA A 232 1.45 7.25 3.60
CA ALA A 232 1.82 5.85 3.69
C ALA A 232 2.13 5.45 5.14
N ASP A 233 2.88 6.25 5.88
CA ASP A 233 3.15 5.99 7.31
C ASP A 233 1.88 6.02 8.17
N SER A 234 0.95 6.93 7.87
CA SER A 234 -0.35 6.99 8.54
C SER A 234 -1.21 5.76 8.25
N VAL A 235 -1.33 5.38 6.97
CA VAL A 235 -2.06 4.18 6.53
C VAL A 235 -1.44 2.92 7.14
N SER A 236 -0.12 2.78 7.09
CA SER A 236 0.61 1.65 7.67
C SER A 236 0.33 1.51 9.16
N ARG A 237 0.33 2.62 9.91
CA ARG A 237 0.00 2.60 11.34
C ARG A 237 -1.42 2.10 11.57
N LYS A 238 -2.40 2.59 10.79
CA LYS A 238 -3.83 2.22 10.93
C LYS A 238 -4.09 0.76 10.55
N VAL A 239 -3.57 0.30 9.41
CA VAL A 239 -3.76 -1.07 8.92
C VAL A 239 -3.08 -2.09 9.84
N ALA A 240 -1.97 -1.72 10.50
CA ALA A 240 -1.28 -2.60 11.44
C ALA A 240 -1.92 -2.65 12.85
N ILE A 241 -2.96 -1.86 13.15
CA ILE A 241 -3.58 -1.83 14.49
C ILE A 241 -4.06 -3.21 14.95
N PRO A 242 -4.82 -3.99 14.16
CA PRO A 242 -5.32 -5.29 14.61
C PRO A 242 -4.18 -6.26 14.96
N ALA A 243 -3.12 -6.28 14.15
CA ALA A 243 -1.94 -7.10 14.41
C ALA A 243 -1.17 -6.64 15.67
N ARG A 244 -1.12 -5.32 15.94
CA ARG A 244 -0.55 -4.79 17.19
C ARG A 244 -1.38 -5.16 18.41
N ILE A 245 -2.71 -5.12 18.30
CA ILE A 245 -3.60 -5.54 19.37
C ILE A 245 -3.41 -7.03 19.65
N ALA A 246 -3.39 -7.88 18.61
CA ALA A 246 -3.14 -9.31 18.76
C ALA A 246 -1.78 -9.60 19.41
N PHE A 247 -0.72 -8.90 18.96
CA PHE A 247 0.61 -9.00 19.56
C PHE A 247 0.60 -8.64 21.05
N ASN A 248 0.02 -7.49 21.41
CA ASN A 248 -0.03 -7.06 22.80
C ASN A 248 -0.84 -8.02 23.66
N ILE A 249 -1.99 -8.51 23.18
CA ILE A 249 -2.79 -9.50 23.91
C ILE A 249 -1.97 -10.77 24.15
N ALA A 250 -1.30 -11.30 23.11
CA ALA A 250 -0.47 -12.50 23.25
C ALA A 250 0.64 -12.29 24.29
N LEU A 251 1.32 -11.15 24.26
CA LEU A 251 2.39 -10.82 25.20
C LEU A 251 1.88 -10.65 26.64
N PHE A 252 0.84 -9.83 26.84
CA PHE A 252 0.32 -9.51 28.17
C PHE A 252 -0.44 -10.66 28.83
N THR A 253 -0.97 -11.60 28.06
CA THR A 253 -1.62 -12.80 28.60
C THR A 253 -0.66 -13.98 28.71
N GLY A 254 0.24 -14.14 27.74
CA GLY A 254 1.18 -15.25 27.69
C GLY A 254 2.20 -15.23 28.81
N VAL A 255 2.82 -14.08 29.08
CA VAL A 255 3.84 -13.98 30.14
C VAL A 255 3.27 -14.34 31.52
N PRO A 256 2.13 -13.79 31.98
CA PRO A 256 1.55 -14.19 33.26
C PRO A 256 1.15 -15.66 33.32
N ILE A 257 0.58 -16.22 32.25
CA ILE A 257 0.19 -17.65 32.23
C ILE A 257 1.43 -18.54 32.37
N LEU A 258 2.49 -18.24 31.64
CA LEU A 258 3.76 -18.97 31.72
C LEU A 258 4.38 -18.85 33.12
N LEU A 259 4.28 -17.68 33.75
CA LEU A 259 4.77 -17.46 35.12
C LEU A 259 3.94 -18.23 36.16
N ILE A 260 2.62 -18.30 36.01
CA ILE A 260 1.75 -19.11 36.88
C ILE A 260 2.10 -20.60 36.74
N ILE A 261 2.31 -21.10 35.53
CA ILE A 261 2.75 -22.48 35.30
C ILE A 261 4.08 -22.73 36.02
N TYR A 262 5.03 -21.80 35.91
CA TYR A 262 6.29 -21.89 36.63
C TYR A 262 6.10 -21.95 38.15
N LEU A 263 5.30 -21.06 38.74
CA LEU A 263 5.07 -21.02 40.19
C LEU A 263 4.35 -22.26 40.77
N ILE A 264 3.53 -22.93 39.96
CA ILE A 264 2.78 -24.12 40.40
C ILE A 264 3.66 -25.39 40.33
N PHE A 265 4.56 -25.47 39.35
CA PHE A 265 5.27 -26.70 39.00
C PHE A 265 6.79 -26.67 39.18
N GLY A 266 7.36 -25.50 39.49
CA GLY A 266 8.77 -25.28 39.82
C GLY A 266 8.96 -25.09 41.31
#